data_AF-A0A963Y737-F1
#
_entry.id   AF-A0A963Y737-F1
#
_cell.length_a   1.000
_cell.length_b   1.000
_cell.length_c   1.000
_cell.angle_alpha   90.00
_cell.angle_beta   90.00
_cell.angle_gamma   90.00
#
_symmetry.space_group_name_H-M   'P 1'
#
loop_
_entity.id
_entity.type
_entity.pdbx_description
1 polymer ?
#
loop_
_entity_poly.entity_id
_entity_poly.type
_entity_poly.pdbx_seq_one_letter_code
_entity_poly.pdbx_strand_id
1 'polypeptide(L)' 'TGAGPESVPSEQGRYHDYYEAFEAAIRTGTPPPVTAEEGARTLAVLDAARQSAQEGRSITL' A
#
# COMPACT_ATOMS: atom_id res chain seq x y z
N THR A 1 -14.20 10.87 29.14
CA THR A 1 -14.57 9.45 29.16
C THR A 1 -14.17 8.83 27.83
N GLY A 2 -12.93 8.36 27.72
CA GLY A 2 -12.47 7.66 26.51
C GLY A 2 -12.47 6.17 26.82
N ALA A 3 -13.17 5.37 26.02
CA ALA A 3 -12.99 3.92 26.06
C ALA A 3 -11.49 3.63 25.85
N GLY A 4 -10.92 2.77 26.69
CA GLY A 4 -9.53 2.33 26.56
C GLY A 4 -9.29 1.60 25.24
N PRO A 5 -8.04 1.22 24.94
CA PRO A 5 -7.73 0.49 23.71
C PRO A 5 -8.55 -0.80 23.62
N GLU A 6 -9.18 -1.00 22.46
CA GLU A 6 -9.86 -2.24 22.09
C GLU A 6 -8.89 -3.14 21.33
N SER A 7 -8.83 -4.42 21.71
CA SER A 7 -8.04 -5.42 20.99
C SER A 7 -8.86 -6.00 19.84
N VAL A 8 -8.36 -5.85 18.61
CA VAL A 8 -8.99 -6.40 17.40
C VAL A 8 -8.25 -7.68 17.00
N PRO A 9 -8.92 -8.84 16.85
CA PRO A 9 -8.30 -10.05 16.36
C PRO A 9 -7.66 -9.87 14.99
N SER A 10 -6.51 -10.52 14.76
CA SER A 10 -5.87 -10.53 13.45
C SER A 10 -6.53 -11.53 12.51
N GLU A 11 -6.71 -11.13 11.25
CA GLU A 11 -7.10 -12.03 10.18
C GLU A 11 -5.95 -12.95 9.75
N GLN A 12 -6.29 -14.10 9.16
CA GLN A 12 -5.30 -15.00 8.57
C GLN A 12 -4.66 -14.36 7.34
N GLY A 13 -3.32 -14.34 7.29
CA GLY A 13 -2.58 -13.83 6.13
C GLY A 13 -2.76 -14.69 4.88
N ARG A 14 -2.82 -14.04 3.70
CA ARG A 14 -3.09 -14.68 2.40
C ARG A 14 -2.17 -14.16 1.27
N TYR A 15 -0.86 -14.29 1.44
CA TYR A 15 0.11 -13.85 0.42
C TYR A 15 -0.01 -14.60 -0.93
N HIS A 16 -0.58 -15.81 -0.92
CA HIS A 16 -0.81 -16.59 -2.13
C HIS A 16 -1.80 -15.92 -3.07
N ASP A 17 -2.79 -15.18 -2.55
CA ASP A 17 -3.77 -14.43 -3.35
C ASP A 17 -3.12 -13.52 -4.39
N TYR A 18 -2.00 -12.89 -4.02
CA TYR A 18 -1.28 -12.02 -4.93
C TYR A 18 -0.79 -12.80 -6.15
N TYR A 19 -0.19 -13.97 -5.95
CA TYR A 19 0.32 -14.79 -7.05
C TYR A 19 -0.80 -15.42 -7.87
N GLU A 20 -1.91 -15.82 -7.25
CA GLU A 20 -3.09 -16.31 -7.96
C GLU A 20 -3.69 -15.23 -8.86
N ALA A 21 -3.86 -14.01 -8.34
CA ALA A 21 -4.36 -12.88 -9.12
C ALA A 21 -3.37 -12.47 -10.22
N PHE A 22 -2.06 -12.54 -9.95
CA PHE A 22 -1.03 -12.24 -10.93
C PHE A 22 -1.00 -13.26 -12.07
N GLU A 23 -1.12 -14.56 -11.78
CA GLU A 23 -1.26 -15.62 -12.79
C GLU A 23 -2.48 -15.39 -13.67
N ALA A 24 -3.63 -15.10 -13.05
CA ALA A 24 -4.87 -14.81 -13.77
C ALA A 24 -4.72 -13.60 -14.71
N ALA A 25 -4.05 -12.55 -14.25
CA ALA A 25 -3.78 -11.35 -15.05
C ALA A 25 -2.93 -11.65 -16.28
N ILE A 26 -1.87 -12.45 -16.14
CA ILE A 26 -1.04 -12.90 -17.28
C ILE A 26 -1.90 -13.68 -18.29
N ARG A 27 -2.70 -14.62 -17.80
CA ARG A 27 -3.45 -15.56 -18.66
C ARG A 27 -4.59 -14.88 -19.42
N THR A 28 -5.19 -13.85 -18.83
CA THR A 28 -6.35 -13.14 -19.38
C THR A 28 -6.02 -11.79 -20.02
N GLY A 29 -4.78 -11.30 -19.84
CA GLY A 29 -4.35 -9.99 -20.34
C GLY A 29 -4.98 -8.82 -19.59
N THR A 30 -5.41 -9.02 -18.34
CA THR A 30 -5.96 -7.95 -17.48
C THR A 30 -4.85 -7.26 -16.68
N PRO A 31 -5.13 -6.10 -16.05
CA PRO A 31 -4.18 -5.48 -15.12
C PRO A 31 -3.77 -6.42 -13.98
N PRO A 32 -2.52 -6.31 -13.47
CA PRO A 32 -2.05 -7.06 -12.32
C PRO A 32 -2.77 -6.64 -11.02
N PRO A 33 -2.69 -7.44 -9.94
CA PRO A 33 -3.29 -7.12 -8.63
C PRO A 33 -2.73 -5.85 -7.98
N VAL A 34 -1.52 -5.45 -8.36
CA VAL A 34 -0.93 -4.14 -8.06
C VAL A 34 -0.27 -3.61 -9.32
N THR A 35 -0.68 -2.44 -9.77
CA THR A 35 -0.21 -1.79 -10.99
C THR A 35 1.10 -1.03 -10.76
N ALA A 36 1.81 -0.72 -11.85
CA ALA A 36 3.02 0.09 -11.77
C ALA A 36 2.70 1.51 -11.27
N GLU A 37 1.55 2.06 -11.67
CA GLU A 37 1.05 3.37 -11.25
C GLU A 37 0.77 3.41 -9.74
N GLU A 38 0.23 2.33 -9.17
CA GLU A 38 0.06 2.21 -7.72
C GLU A 38 1.40 2.21 -6.99
N GLY A 39 2.37 1.42 -7.45
CA GLY A 39 3.72 1.42 -6.90
C GLY A 39 4.39 2.80 -7.00
N ALA A 40 4.26 3.49 -8.12
CA ALA A 40 4.80 4.84 -8.33
C ALA A 40 4.17 5.86 -7.38
N ARG A 41 2.86 5.77 -7.10
CA ARG A 41 2.20 6.64 -6.10
C ARG A 41 2.74 6.40 -4.69
N THR A 42 3.04 5.15 -4.33
CA THR A 42 3.71 4.86 -3.05
C THR A 42 5.09 5.51 -2.98
N LEU A 43 5.87 5.45 -4.06
CA LEU A 43 7.19 6.11 -4.11
C LEU A 43 7.08 7.63 -3.94
N ALA A 44 6.08 8.28 -4.55
CA ALA A 44 5.84 9.72 -4.39
C ALA A 44 5.61 10.13 -2.92
N VAL A 45 4.91 9.28 -2.14
CA VAL A 45 4.74 9.50 -0.70
C VAL A 45 6.08 9.40 0.05
N LEU A 46 6.92 8.42 -0.30
CA LEU A 46 8.23 8.27 0.31
C LEU A 46 9.16 9.45 -0.01
N ASP A 47 9.10 9.97 -1.23
CA ASP A 47 9.83 11.18 -1.62
C ASP A 47 9.36 12.42 -0.85
N ALA A 48 8.04 12.61 -0.73
CA ALA A 48 7.48 13.70 0.07
C ALA A 48 7.84 13.57 1.56
N ALA A 49 7.87 12.35 2.12
CA ALA A 49 8.31 12.12 3.50
C ALA A 49 9.80 12.47 3.69
N ARG A 50 10.65 12.09 2.73
CA ARG A 50 12.07 12.47 2.74
C ARG A 50 12.25 13.98 2.66
N GLN A 51 11.51 14.67 1.81
CA GLN A 51 11.54 16.12 1.69
C GLN A 51 11.03 16.80 2.97
N SER A 52 9.94 16.31 3.54
CA SER A 52 9.40 16.79 4.83
C SER A 52 10.45 16.75 5.94
N ALA A 53 11.18 15.65 6.07
CA ALA A 53 12.25 15.51 7.06
C ALA A 53 13.41 16.50 6.85
N GLN A 54 13.70 16.88 5.61
CA GLN A 54 14.75 17.85 5.28
C GLN A 54 14.30 19.30 5.54
N GLU A 55 13.03 19.61 5.28
CA GLU A 55 12.50 20.98 5.36
C GLU A 55 11.81 21.29 6.69
N GLY A 56 11.55 20.27 7.53
CA GLY A 56 10.85 20.44 8.79
C GLY A 56 9.39 20.88 8.65
N ARG A 57 8.75 20.57 7.51
CA ARG A 57 7.35 20.93 7.22
C ARG A 57 6.63 19.87 6.40
N SER A 58 5.31 19.84 6.50
CA SER A 58 4.47 18.97 5.67
C SER A 58 4.58 19.32 4.18
N ILE A 59 4.57 18.29 3.33
CA ILE A 59 4.55 18.37 1.87
C ILE A 59 3.18 17.87 1.38
N THR A 60 2.53 18.63 0.49
CA THR A 60 1.27 18.25 -0.16
C THR A 60 1.56 17.52 -1.47
N LEU A 61 0.82 16.45 -1.74
CA LEU A 61 0.86 15.65 -2.98
C LEU A 61 -0.33 15.97 -3.88
#